data_AF-A0A679HNA7-F1
#
_entry.id   AF-A0A679HNA7-F1
#
_cell.length_a   1.000
_cell.length_b   1.000
_cell.length_c   1.000
_cell.angle_alpha   90.00
_cell.angle_beta   90.00
_cell.angle_gamma   90.00
#
_symmetry.space_group_name_H-M   'P 1'
#
loop_
_entity.id
_entity.type
_entity.pdbx_description
1 polymer ?
#
loop_
_entity_poly.entity_id
_entity_poly.type
_entity_poly.pdbx_seq_one_letter_code
_entity_poly.pdbx_strand_id
1 'polypeptide(L)'
;MVLNPIREKVVLHPRQYGWSSYRATADELTPPDWLTTDWILGQFGTRRGDACSRYRDFVKAGRGGAAPWDQVQGQIYLGSEDFVARHQPNCVIRDIPRRQTQA
;
A
#
# COMPACT_ATOMS: atom_id res chain seq x y z
N MET A 1 -1.64 -2.54 4.09
CA MET A 1 -2.49 -3.54 3.37
C MET A 1 -3.97 -3.27 3.57
N VAL A 2 -4.47 -2.11 3.13
CA VAL A 2 -5.89 -1.75 3.36
C VAL A 2 -6.82 -2.38 2.30
N LEU A 3 -6.36 -2.39 1.04
CA LEU A 3 -7.16 -2.87 -0.09
C LEU A 3 -6.80 -4.27 -0.56
N ASN A 4 -5.66 -4.82 -0.13
CA ASN A 4 -5.22 -6.16 -0.51
C ASN A 4 -6.31 -7.22 -0.25
N PRO A 5 -6.94 -7.28 0.94
CA PRO A 5 -7.99 -8.26 1.23
C PRO A 5 -9.23 -8.15 0.32
N ILE A 6 -9.48 -6.98 -0.27
CA ILE A 6 -10.60 -6.76 -1.21
C ILE A 6 -10.21 -7.23 -2.60
N ARG A 7 -8.97 -6.94 -3.02
CA ARG A 7 -8.42 -7.41 -4.30
C ARG A 7 -8.40 -8.94 -4.35
N GLU A 8 -8.01 -9.57 -3.24
CA GLU A 8 -8.05 -11.02 -3.05
C GLU A 8 -9.45 -11.59 -2.75
N LYS A 9 -10.51 -10.76 -2.79
CA LYS A 9 -11.92 -11.14 -2.55
C LYS A 9 -12.18 -11.80 -1.18
N VAL A 10 -11.31 -11.59 -0.21
CA VAL A 10 -11.48 -12.07 1.18
C VAL A 10 -12.56 -11.29 1.92
N VAL A 11 -12.68 -9.98 1.65
CA VAL A 11 -13.72 -9.11 2.23
C VAL A 11 -14.23 -8.10 1.21
N LEU A 12 -15.44 -7.56 1.44
CA LEU A 12 -16.05 -6.55 0.56
C LEU A 12 -15.69 -5.11 0.96
N HIS A 13 -15.26 -4.90 2.20
CA HIS A 13 -14.94 -3.59 2.75
C HIS A 13 -13.71 -3.64 3.68
N PRO A 14 -12.78 -2.64 3.66
CA PRO A 14 -11.58 -2.67 4.50
C PRO A 14 -11.90 -2.83 5.99
N ARG A 15 -13.02 -2.26 6.44
CA ARG A 15 -13.54 -2.37 7.82
C ARG A 15 -13.69 -3.82 8.31
N GLN A 16 -13.99 -4.75 7.41
CA GLN A 16 -14.22 -6.16 7.74
C GLN A 16 -12.90 -6.90 7.97
N TYR A 17 -11.78 -6.37 7.50
CA TYR A 17 -10.47 -6.98 7.69
C TYR A 17 -9.79 -6.44 8.95
N GLY A 18 -10.01 -7.16 10.06
CA GLY A 18 -9.51 -6.78 11.39
C GLY A 18 -7.98 -6.73 11.51
N TRP A 19 -7.25 -7.31 10.55
CA TRP A 19 -5.78 -7.37 10.55
C TRP A 19 -5.17 -6.18 9.79
N SER A 20 -5.89 -5.06 9.74
CA SER A 20 -5.40 -3.80 9.19
C SER A 20 -5.66 -2.66 10.16
N SER A 21 -4.79 -1.66 10.13
CA SER A 21 -4.96 -0.42 10.91
C SER A 21 -6.08 0.47 10.38
N TYR A 22 -6.76 0.09 9.28
CA TYR A 22 -7.82 0.90 8.66
C TYR A 22 -8.89 1.31 9.69
N ARG A 23 -9.27 0.37 10.56
CA ARG A 23 -10.11 0.56 11.75
C ARG A 23 -9.87 1.92 12.45
N ALA A 24 -8.63 2.04 12.91
CA ALA A 24 -8.18 3.15 13.72
C ALA A 24 -7.89 4.40 12.90
N THR A 25 -7.28 4.25 11.71
CA THR A 25 -6.97 5.39 10.84
C THR A 25 -8.25 6.04 10.27
N ALA A 26 -9.34 5.28 10.11
CA ALA A 26 -10.63 5.79 9.63
C ALA A 26 -11.52 6.34 10.76
N ASP A 27 -11.01 6.45 11.98
CA ASP A 27 -11.71 6.95 13.17
C ASP A 27 -12.90 6.09 13.61
N GLU A 28 -12.82 4.78 13.40
CA GLU A 28 -13.90 3.82 13.73
C GLU A 28 -13.57 2.93 14.93
N LEU A 29 -12.35 3.07 15.44
CA LEU A 29 -11.83 2.38 16.59
C LEU A 29 -10.76 3.29 17.21
N THR A 30 -10.77 3.41 18.53
CA THR A 30 -9.70 4.11 19.24
C THR A 30 -8.38 3.38 18.98
N PRO A 31 -7.37 4.05 18.40
CA PRO A 31 -6.06 3.42 18.21
C PRO A 31 -5.50 2.98 19.57
N PRO A 32 -4.96 1.76 19.68
CA PRO A 32 -4.18 1.39 20.87
C PRO A 32 -2.91 2.26 20.96
N ASP A 33 -2.34 2.40 22.15
CA ASP A 33 -1.22 3.33 22.43
C ASP A 33 0.02 3.11 21.55
N TRP A 34 0.22 1.89 21.04
CA TRP A 34 1.32 1.54 20.14
C TRP A 34 1.06 1.88 18.66
N LEU A 35 -0.16 2.25 18.28
CA LEU A 35 -0.54 2.54 16.90
C LEU A 35 -0.64 4.04 16.64
N THR A 36 0.41 4.61 16.06
CA THR A 36 0.39 6.01 15.60
C THR A 36 -0.41 6.14 14.31
N THR A 37 -1.49 6.94 14.34
CA THR A 37 -2.30 7.27 13.15
C THR A 37 -2.07 8.70 12.66
N ASP A 38 -1.57 9.59 13.52
CA ASP A 38 -1.48 11.03 13.24
C ASP A 38 -0.52 11.37 12.10
N TRP A 39 0.58 10.64 11.95
CA TRP A 39 1.52 10.87 10.84
C TRP A 39 0.87 10.62 9.48
N ILE A 40 0.05 9.56 9.38
CA ILE A 40 -0.71 9.24 8.16
C ILE A 40 -1.80 10.28 7.93
N LEU A 41 -2.59 10.58 8.98
CA LEU A 41 -3.69 11.55 8.89
C LEU A 41 -3.21 12.97 8.57
N GLY A 42 -2.01 13.33 9.02
CA GLY A 42 -1.37 14.61 8.69
C GLY A 42 -1.14 14.83 7.19
N GLN A 43 -1.07 13.76 6.39
CA GLN A 43 -1.01 13.87 4.91
C GLN A 43 -2.34 14.30 4.29
N PHE A 44 -3.45 14.17 5.03
CA PHE A 44 -4.80 14.44 4.54
C PHE A 44 -5.38 15.75 5.09
N GLY A 45 -4.81 16.31 6.16
CA GLY A 45 -5.19 17.62 6.69
C GLY A 45 -4.80 17.82 8.14
N THR A 46 -5.00 19.03 8.64
CA THR A 46 -4.66 19.41 10.02
C THR A 46 -5.78 19.14 11.01
N ARG A 47 -7.04 19.13 10.55
CA ARG A 47 -8.21 18.83 11.39
C ARG A 47 -8.52 17.34 11.28
N ARG A 48 -8.54 16.65 12.42
CA ARG A 48 -8.70 15.18 12.48
C ARG A 48 -9.92 14.68 11.70
N GLY A 49 -11.10 15.28 11.90
CA GLY A 49 -12.31 14.86 11.19
C GLY A 49 -12.19 14.93 9.67
N ASP A 50 -11.64 16.04 9.16
CA ASP A 50 -11.43 16.25 7.72
C ASP A 50 -10.37 15.28 7.18
N ALA A 51 -9.28 15.08 7.91
CA ALA A 51 -8.21 14.15 7.56
C ALA A 51 -8.72 12.70 7.46
N CYS A 52 -9.51 12.25 8.45
CA CYS A 52 -10.13 10.93 8.44
C CYS A 52 -11.13 10.78 7.29
N SER A 53 -11.89 11.83 6.94
CA SER A 53 -12.77 11.80 5.76
C SER A 53 -11.98 11.62 4.47
N ARG A 54 -10.98 12.47 4.24
CA ARG A 54 -10.13 12.43 3.04
C ARG A 54 -9.33 11.14 2.94
N TYR A 55 -8.88 10.57 4.07
CA TYR A 55 -8.25 9.24 4.10
C TYR A 55 -9.22 8.14 3.63
N ARG A 56 -10.47 8.14 4.11
CA ARG A 56 -11.49 7.18 3.65
C ARG A 56 -11.76 7.32 2.15
N ASP A 57 -11.86 8.55 1.67
CA ASP A 57 -12.06 8.84 0.24
C ASP A 57 -10.87 8.38 -0.61
N PHE A 58 -9.64 8.62 -0.15
CA PHE A 58 -8.41 8.14 -0.79
C PHE A 58 -8.38 6.61 -0.87
N VAL A 59 -8.68 5.91 0.22
CA VAL A 59 -8.77 4.44 0.23
C VAL A 59 -9.86 3.95 -0.72
N LYS A 60 -11.02 4.60 -0.74
CA LYS A 60 -12.12 4.25 -1.65
C LYS A 60 -11.71 4.42 -3.11
N ALA A 61 -11.06 5.53 -3.46
CA ALA A 61 -10.57 5.80 -4.81
C ALA A 61 -9.55 4.75 -5.27
N GLY A 62 -8.70 4.27 -4.36
CA GLY A 62 -7.70 3.23 -4.64
C GLY A 62 -8.28 1.85 -4.98
N ARG A 63 -9.58 1.59 -4.77
CA ARG A 63 -10.22 0.30 -5.10
C ARG A 63 -10.23 0.00 -6.60
N GLY A 64 -10.37 1.03 -7.44
CA GLY A 64 -10.46 0.89 -8.90
C GLY A 64 -9.11 0.97 -9.62
N GLY A 65 -8.02 1.25 -8.92
CA GLY A 65 -6.68 1.36 -9.52
C GLY A 65 -6.08 -0.01 -9.86
N ALA A 66 -5.22 -0.04 -10.88
CA ALA A 66 -4.44 -1.21 -11.29
C ALA A 66 -3.81 -1.92 -10.08
N ALA A 67 -3.73 -3.26 -10.12
CA ALA A 67 -3.01 -3.96 -9.07
C ALA A 67 -1.53 -3.59 -9.20
N PRO A 68 -0.87 -3.12 -8.13
CA PRO A 68 0.55 -2.81 -8.20
C PRO A 68 1.36 -4.00 -8.73
N TRP A 69 0.92 -5.22 -8.41
CA TRP A 69 1.52 -6.47 -8.88
C TRP A 69 1.50 -6.65 -10.40
N ASP A 70 0.54 -6.06 -11.12
CA ASP A 70 0.49 -6.12 -12.58
C ASP A 70 1.62 -5.31 -13.24
N GLN A 71 2.21 -4.37 -12.50
CA GLN A 71 3.28 -3.49 -12.97
C GLN A 71 4.66 -3.96 -12.53
N VAL A 72 4.76 -5.15 -11.92
CA VAL A 72 6.04 -5.68 -11.47
C VAL A 72 6.85 -6.20 -12.65
N GLN A 73 8.05 -5.64 -12.82
CA GLN A 73 9.03 -6.01 -13.83
C GLN A 73 10.07 -6.97 -13.25
N GLY A 74 10.38 -8.04 -13.99
CA GLY A 74 11.38 -9.05 -13.59
C GLY A 74 11.05 -9.76 -12.27
N GLN A 75 9.82 -9.68 -11.77
CA GLN A 75 9.40 -10.17 -10.43
C GLN A 75 10.12 -9.49 -9.24
N ILE A 76 10.86 -8.39 -9.46
CA ILE A 76 11.65 -7.71 -8.42
C ILE A 76 11.28 -6.23 -8.31
N TYR A 77 10.99 -5.57 -9.43
CA TYR A 77 10.87 -4.13 -9.47
C TYR A 77 9.44 -3.68 -9.67
N LEU A 78 9.00 -2.70 -8.88
CA LEU A 78 7.74 -1.99 -9.06
C LEU A 78 8.04 -0.51 -9.29
N GLY A 79 7.89 -0.04 -10.52
CA GLY A 79 8.23 1.33 -10.90
C GLY A 79 8.32 1.51 -12.42
N SER A 80 8.73 2.71 -12.85
CA SER A 80 9.00 2.98 -14.26
C SER A 80 10.28 2.32 -14.74
N GLU A 81 10.45 2.19 -16.06
CA GLU A 81 11.68 1.68 -16.68
C GLU A 81 12.93 2.46 -16.20
N ASP A 82 12.86 3.79 -16.10
CA ASP A 82 13.94 4.63 -15.56
C ASP A 82 14.29 4.33 -14.10
N PHE A 83 13.30 3.93 -13.29
CA PHE A 83 13.55 3.50 -11.92
C PHE A 83 14.26 2.14 -11.92
N VAL A 84 13.78 1.20 -12.74
CA VAL A 84 14.41 -0.12 -12.87
C VAL A 84 15.86 0.00 -13.33
N ALA A 85 16.14 0.75 -14.40
CA ALA A 85 17.48 0.92 -14.94
C ALA A 85 18.48 1.51 -13.92
N ARG A 86 18.02 2.43 -13.04
CA ARG A 86 18.86 3.03 -11.98
C ARG A 86 19.15 2.09 -10.81
N HIS A 87 18.29 1.11 -10.58
CA HIS A 87 18.35 0.23 -9.42
C HIS A 87 18.65 -1.24 -9.78
N GLN A 88 18.82 -1.55 -11.06
CA GLN A 88 19.34 -2.85 -11.49
C GLN A 88 20.81 -3.00 -11.06
N PRO A 89 21.17 -4.08 -10.37
CA PRO A 89 22.54 -4.32 -9.97
C PRO A 89 23.39 -4.63 -11.22
N ASN A 90 24.56 -4.00 -11.31
CA ASN A 90 25.55 -4.29 -12.36
C ASN A 90 26.32 -5.61 -12.12
N CYS A 91 25.85 -6.46 -11.20
CA CYS A 91 26.51 -7.71 -10.82
C CYS A 91 25.48 -8.81 -10.56
N VAL A 92 25.93 -10.06 -10.63
CA VAL A 92 25.10 -11.22 -10.28
C VAL A 92 24.97 -11.31 -8.77
N ILE A 93 23.76 -11.16 -8.25
CA ILE A 93 23.45 -11.41 -6.84
C ILE A 93 23.21 -12.91 -6.67
N ARG A 94 24.02 -13.56 -5.82
CA ARG A 94 24.05 -15.02 -5.66
C ARG A 94 22.70 -15.64 -5.32
N ASP A 95 21.90 -14.93 -4.52
CA ASP A 95 20.61 -15.41 -4.01
C ASP A 95 19.40 -14.97 -4.86
N ILE A 96 19.64 -14.29 -6.00
CA ILE A 96 18.59 -13.86 -6.92
C ILE A 96 18.70 -14.67 -8.22
N PRO A 97 17.67 -15.46 -8.58
CA PRO A 97 17.62 -16.17 -9.86
C PRO A 97 17.89 -15.24 -11.06
N ARG A 98 18.73 -15.68 -11.99
CA ARG A 98 19.11 -14.91 -13.20
C ARG A 98 17.91 -14.44 -14.03
N ARG A 99 16.83 -15.23 -14.05
CA ARG A 99 15.57 -14.90 -14.73
C ARG A 99 14.91 -13.62 -14.21
N GLN A 100 15.26 -13.20 -12.99
CA GLN A 100 14.69 -12.02 -12.35
C GLN A 100 15.60 -10.78 -12.45
N THR A 101 16.88 -10.97 -12.79
CA THR A 101 17.87 -9.89 -12.96
C THR A 101 18.09 -9.50 -14.42
N GLN A 102 17.65 -10.32 -15.38
CA GLN A 102 17.65 -10.00 -16.81
C GLN A 102 16.20 -9.69 -17.22
N ALA A 103 15.81 -8.43 -17.11
CA ALA A 103 14.58 -7.88 -17.68
C ALA A 103 14.93 -7.06 -18.93
#